data_AF-A0A0S7X578-F1
#
_entry.id   AF-A0A0S7X578-F1
#
_cell.length_a   1.000
_cell.length_b   1.000
_cell.length_c   1.000
_cell.angle_alpha   90.00
_cell.angle_beta   90.00
_cell.angle_gamma   90.00
#
_symmetry.space_group_name_H-M   'P 1'
#
loop_
_entity.id
_entity.type
_entity.pdbx_description
1 polymer ?
#
loop_
_entity_poly.entity_id
_entity_poly.type
_entity_poly.pdbx_seq_one_letter_code
_entity_poly.pdbx_strand_id
1 'polypeptide(L)'
;MKRTCILVLAILLGAAGAAYAPTLKPEPGWVTGEHTEKAVAAAKKRNRILCFLWAWHESYWRTTAKRYMRNSALGGMVKVLVYVSRKPPQAMSKVMDQVARPDIGTPIMYFATPDDLVVLAFVQSDSRPDKVSRMAGLAKKVFAWRNSTRKDVARADKLAEAGKFKAARQIYERVVKEDLGNTVIVHKTWDAVVKAEEIDGFYFPDVPDKIDALEGKAEERLEKAEEQFEKGEYAKAKEMVEPMVKDAADFEAVKKAAKLLENVEEKLKSTKK
;
A
#
# COMPACT_ATOMS: atom_id res chain seq x y z
N MET A 1 33.80 -48.11 -0.35
CA MET A 1 33.01 -47.51 0.76
C MET A 1 33.37 -46.04 0.98
N LYS A 2 33.06 -45.16 0.01
CA LYS A 2 33.38 -43.71 0.06
C LYS A 2 32.28 -42.85 -0.60
N ARG A 3 31.01 -43.14 -0.30
CA ARG A 3 29.88 -42.36 -0.87
C ARG A 3 28.83 -41.92 0.16
N THR A 4 28.98 -42.26 1.44
CA THR A 4 27.99 -41.93 2.48
C THR A 4 28.34 -40.68 3.30
N CYS A 5 29.53 -40.08 3.14
CA CYS A 5 29.91 -38.88 3.91
C CYS A 5 29.60 -37.53 3.23
N ILE A 6 29.21 -37.51 1.95
CA ILE A 6 28.95 -36.25 1.22
C ILE A 6 27.49 -35.79 1.36
N LEU A 7 26.55 -36.70 1.64
CA LEU A 7 25.13 -36.34 1.75
C LEU A 7 24.77 -35.64 3.08
N VAL A 8 25.51 -35.91 4.17
CA VAL A 8 25.26 -35.26 5.46
C VAL A 8 25.80 -33.83 5.49
N LEU A 9 26.90 -33.54 4.77
CA LEU A 9 27.40 -32.17 4.63
C LEU A 9 26.52 -31.31 3.71
N ALA A 10 25.93 -31.88 2.66
CA ALA A 10 25.02 -31.16 1.78
C ALA A 10 23.66 -30.84 2.45
N ILE A 11 23.21 -31.68 3.39
CA ILE A 11 22.00 -31.41 4.18
C ILE A 11 22.28 -30.41 5.31
N LEU A 12 23.50 -30.37 5.87
CA LEU A 12 23.89 -29.32 6.82
C LEU A 12 24.20 -27.96 6.14
N LEU A 13 24.68 -27.96 4.90
CA LEU A 13 24.83 -26.73 4.10
C LEU A 13 23.51 -26.28 3.44
N GLY A 14 22.59 -27.21 3.16
CA GLY A 14 21.23 -26.92 2.68
C GLY A 14 20.27 -26.47 3.79
N ALA A 15 20.47 -26.91 5.02
CA ALA A 15 19.73 -26.43 6.20
C ALA A 15 20.31 -25.12 6.78
N ALA A 16 21.56 -24.77 6.44
CA ALA A 16 22.12 -23.44 6.72
C ALA A 16 21.56 -22.34 5.79
N GLY A 17 20.89 -22.72 4.69
CA GLY A 17 20.22 -21.79 3.76
C GLY A 17 18.77 -21.44 4.13
N ALA A 18 18.19 -22.10 5.15
CA ALA A 18 16.76 -21.99 5.46
C ALA A 18 16.45 -21.56 6.90
N ALA A 19 17.45 -21.20 7.71
CA ALA A 19 17.24 -20.74 9.07
C ALA A 19 18.00 -19.42 9.32
N TYR A 20 17.25 -18.45 9.85
CA TYR A 20 17.70 -17.22 10.48
C TYR A 20 18.21 -16.09 9.57
N ALA A 21 17.30 -15.14 9.32
CA ALA A 21 17.66 -13.73 9.33
C ALA A 21 18.40 -13.45 10.64
N PRO A 22 19.74 -13.26 10.65
CA PRO A 22 20.44 -12.88 11.86
C PRO A 22 20.05 -11.43 12.11
N THR A 23 19.08 -11.27 13.01
CA THR A 23 19.02 -10.18 13.98
C THR A 23 19.67 -8.87 13.53
N LEU A 24 18.86 -7.99 12.94
CA LEU A 24 18.98 -6.55 13.13
C LEU A 24 18.99 -6.26 14.65
N LYS A 25 20.15 -6.41 15.31
CA LYS A 25 20.32 -6.14 16.76
C LYS A 25 21.30 -4.99 16.93
N PRO A 26 20.78 -3.76 16.89
CA PRO A 26 21.17 -2.79 17.93
C PRO A 26 20.30 -2.95 19.18
N GLU A 27 20.81 -2.42 20.30
CA GLU A 27 20.33 -2.67 21.66
C GLU A 27 18.78 -2.75 21.78
N PRO A 28 18.25 -3.52 22.72
CA PRO A 28 17.27 -4.58 22.45
C PRO A 28 16.18 -4.24 21.40
N GLY A 29 16.44 -4.58 20.13
CA GLY A 29 15.40 -4.78 19.10
C GLY A 29 15.11 -3.59 18.18
N TRP A 30 16.03 -2.65 18.04
CA TRP A 30 16.00 -1.57 17.04
C TRP A 30 17.37 -1.41 16.39
N VAL A 31 17.50 -0.71 15.26
CA VAL A 31 18.78 -0.51 14.56
C VAL A 31 19.25 0.93 14.46
N THR A 32 20.54 1.15 14.24
CA THR A 32 21.09 2.49 13.96
C THR A 32 20.86 2.89 12.50
N GLY A 33 20.96 4.18 12.21
CA GLY A 33 20.79 4.74 10.86
C GLY A 33 21.65 4.10 9.78
N GLU A 34 22.83 3.58 10.12
CA GLU A 34 23.72 2.81 9.21
C GLU A 34 23.05 1.55 8.64
N HIS A 35 22.09 0.98 9.38
CA HIS A 35 21.40 -0.26 9.02
C HIS A 35 20.02 -0.02 8.43
N THR A 36 19.70 1.24 8.09
CA THR A 36 18.36 1.65 7.63
C THR A 36 17.89 0.84 6.43
N GLU A 37 18.70 0.67 5.39
CA GLU A 37 18.27 -0.05 4.19
C GLU A 37 18.02 -1.54 4.45
N LYS A 38 18.82 -2.16 5.33
CA LYS A 38 18.54 -3.53 5.80
C LYS A 38 17.25 -3.61 6.60
N ALA A 39 16.94 -2.57 7.40
CA ALA A 39 15.70 -2.47 8.15
C ALA A 39 14.49 -2.32 7.22
N VAL A 40 14.59 -1.47 6.19
CA VAL A 40 13.57 -1.30 5.15
C VAL A 40 13.31 -2.64 4.44
N ALA A 41 14.35 -3.31 3.98
CA ALA A 41 14.22 -4.62 3.32
C ALA A 41 13.55 -5.67 4.23
N ALA A 42 13.93 -5.72 5.52
CA ALA A 42 13.32 -6.62 6.49
C ALA A 42 11.85 -6.27 6.77
N ALA A 43 11.52 -4.97 6.83
CA ALA A 43 10.16 -4.48 7.03
C ALA A 43 9.27 -4.83 5.82
N LYS A 44 9.77 -4.67 4.59
CA LYS A 44 9.09 -5.11 3.35
C LYS A 44 8.82 -6.61 3.37
N LYS A 45 9.86 -7.42 3.60
CA LYS A 45 9.75 -8.90 3.62
C LYS A 45 8.73 -9.40 4.65
N ARG A 46 8.58 -8.71 5.77
CA ARG A 46 7.70 -9.11 6.87
C ARG A 46 6.38 -8.33 6.92
N ASN A 47 6.16 -7.44 5.94
CA ASN A 47 5.05 -6.50 5.91
C ASN A 47 4.83 -5.79 7.26
N ARG A 48 5.88 -5.14 7.77
CA ARG A 48 5.86 -4.42 9.06
C ARG A 48 6.08 -2.93 8.88
N ILE A 49 5.48 -2.15 9.76
CA ILE A 49 5.70 -0.71 9.86
C ILE A 49 7.16 -0.43 10.21
N LEU A 50 7.75 0.57 9.55
CA LEU A 50 9.01 1.19 9.95
C LEU A 50 8.73 2.29 10.97
N CYS A 51 9.45 2.27 12.08
CA CYS A 51 9.45 3.31 13.09
C CYS A 51 10.84 3.95 13.11
N PHE A 52 10.95 5.16 12.58
CA PHE A 52 12.16 5.95 12.65
C PHE A 52 12.10 6.87 13.87
N LEU A 53 13.19 6.94 14.64
CA LEU A 53 13.41 7.94 15.66
C LEU A 53 14.61 8.80 15.25
N TRP A 54 14.37 10.09 15.01
CA TRP A 54 15.38 11.11 14.74
C TRP A 54 15.77 11.78 16.06
N ALA A 55 17.05 11.77 16.44
CA ALA A 55 17.51 12.26 17.75
C ALA A 55 18.81 13.10 17.68
N TRP A 56 18.96 14.11 18.55
CA TRP A 56 19.91 15.22 18.36
C TRP A 56 21.40 14.94 18.70
N HIS A 57 21.73 14.12 19.70
CA HIS A 57 23.13 13.71 19.89
C HIS A 57 23.20 12.42 20.68
N GLU A 58 24.14 11.55 20.31
CA GLU A 58 24.29 10.21 20.92
C GLU A 58 24.64 10.29 22.41
N SER A 59 25.33 11.34 22.86
CA SER A 59 25.69 11.56 24.26
C SER A 59 24.55 12.10 25.12
N TYR A 60 23.74 13.02 24.62
CA TYR A 60 22.72 13.73 25.42
C TYR A 60 21.37 13.00 25.45
N TRP A 61 20.99 12.35 24.35
CA TRP A 61 19.65 11.75 24.20
C TRP A 61 19.63 10.22 24.28
N ARG A 62 20.74 9.57 24.65
CA ARG A 62 20.84 8.09 24.68
C ARG A 62 19.75 7.45 25.53
N THR A 63 19.52 7.96 26.74
CA THR A 63 18.56 7.39 27.70
C THR A 63 17.11 7.58 27.23
N THR A 64 16.79 8.78 26.75
CA THR A 64 15.47 9.12 26.24
C THR A 64 15.16 8.36 24.95
N ALA A 65 16.07 8.32 23.99
CA ALA A 65 15.90 7.55 22.76
C ALA A 65 15.68 6.06 23.06
N LYS A 66 16.44 5.49 24.02
CA LYS A 66 16.21 4.12 24.50
C LYS A 66 14.82 3.93 25.09
N ARG A 67 14.30 4.89 25.86
CA ARG A 67 12.94 4.84 26.43
C ARG A 67 11.88 4.80 25.34
N TYR A 68 11.97 5.67 24.34
CA TYR A 68 11.05 5.68 23.19
C TYR A 68 11.09 4.36 22.41
N MET A 69 12.29 3.88 22.08
CA MET A 69 12.47 2.67 21.27
C MET A 69 12.14 1.36 22.00
N ARG A 70 12.02 1.40 23.34
CA ARG A 70 11.55 0.30 24.19
C ARG A 70 10.06 0.36 24.49
N ASN A 71 9.32 1.35 23.99
CA ASN A 71 7.88 1.41 24.18
C ASN A 71 7.20 0.16 23.59
N SER A 72 6.41 -0.54 24.40
CA SER A 72 5.74 -1.80 24.04
C SER A 72 4.71 -1.62 22.92
N ALA A 73 4.15 -0.42 22.73
CA ALA A 73 3.25 -0.11 21.63
C ALA A 73 3.93 -0.24 20.26
N LEU A 74 5.26 -0.10 20.20
CA LEU A 74 6.07 -0.35 19.00
C LEU A 74 6.27 -1.84 18.70
N GLY A 75 5.70 -2.73 19.52
CA GLY A 75 5.73 -4.17 19.31
C GLY A 75 5.26 -4.55 17.91
N GLY A 76 6.06 -5.38 17.23
CA GLY A 76 5.80 -5.83 15.86
C GLY A 76 6.23 -4.86 14.76
N MET A 77 6.86 -3.72 15.07
CA MET A 77 7.43 -2.78 14.11
C MET A 77 8.94 -3.00 13.93
N VAL A 78 9.50 -2.59 12.80
CA VAL A 78 10.94 -2.48 12.58
C VAL A 78 11.38 -1.08 12.99
N LYS A 79 12.30 -1.00 13.95
CA LYS A 79 12.65 0.25 14.63
C LYS A 79 14.04 0.70 14.21
N VAL A 80 14.20 1.96 13.84
CA VAL A 80 15.46 2.58 13.37
C VAL A 80 15.70 3.87 14.14
N LEU A 81 16.86 4.00 14.79
CA LEU A 81 17.33 5.20 15.47
C LEU A 81 18.36 5.90 14.58
N VAL A 82 18.11 7.16 14.27
CA VAL A 82 18.97 8.00 13.44
C VAL A 82 19.35 9.23 14.24
N TYR A 83 20.64 9.52 14.32
CA TYR A 83 21.16 10.71 14.99
C TYR A 83 21.40 11.83 13.99
N VAL A 84 21.05 13.08 14.34
CA VAL A 84 21.23 14.24 13.44
C VAL A 84 22.68 14.58 13.16
N SER A 85 23.60 14.13 14.04
CA SER A 85 25.04 14.32 13.88
C SER A 85 25.57 13.57 12.65
N ARG A 86 24.71 12.82 11.99
CA ARG A 86 24.97 12.08 10.76
C ARG A 86 23.99 12.51 9.69
N LYS A 87 24.42 12.50 8.44
CA LYS A 87 23.53 12.69 7.29
C LYS A 87 22.37 11.68 7.38
N PRO A 88 21.10 12.10 7.22
CA PRO A 88 19.99 11.18 7.22
C PRO A 88 20.17 10.14 6.10
N PRO A 89 19.97 8.84 6.38
CA PRO A 89 19.87 7.81 5.34
C PRO A 89 18.76 8.16 4.35
N GLN A 90 18.89 7.70 3.10
CA GLN A 90 17.95 8.06 2.03
C GLN A 90 16.50 7.74 2.39
N ALA A 91 16.24 6.57 2.99
CA ALA A 91 14.89 6.21 3.41
C ALA A 91 14.34 7.17 4.49
N MET A 92 15.17 7.65 5.41
CA MET A 92 14.77 8.64 6.41
C MET A 92 14.45 9.99 5.75
N SER A 93 15.31 10.47 4.85
CA SER A 93 15.06 11.72 4.11
C SER A 93 13.72 11.71 3.39
N LYS A 94 13.39 10.62 2.68
CA LYS A 94 12.10 10.45 2.00
C LYS A 94 10.90 10.57 2.93
N VAL A 95 11.01 10.03 4.15
CA VAL A 95 9.95 10.11 5.17
C VAL A 95 9.86 11.52 5.76
N MET A 96 11.01 12.14 6.02
CA MET A 96 11.08 13.51 6.57
C MET A 96 10.53 14.55 5.61
N ASP A 97 10.79 14.42 4.30
CA ASP A 97 10.36 15.40 3.30
C ASP A 97 8.82 15.44 3.11
N GLN A 98 8.09 14.47 3.65
CA GLN A 98 6.61 14.44 3.65
C GLN A 98 5.98 15.29 4.77
N VAL A 99 6.72 15.58 5.83
CA VAL A 99 6.22 16.33 7.00
C VAL A 99 6.97 17.66 7.06
N ALA A 100 6.24 18.78 7.19
CA ALA A 100 6.86 20.09 7.36
C ALA A 100 7.95 20.02 8.44
N ARG A 101 9.16 20.48 8.10
CA ARG A 101 10.36 20.29 8.93
C ARG A 101 10.13 20.86 10.34
N PRO A 102 10.05 20.04 11.38
CA PRO A 102 9.90 20.54 12.74
C PRO A 102 11.19 21.24 13.16
N ASP A 103 11.07 22.08 14.20
CA ASP A 103 12.21 22.68 14.87
C ASP A 103 13.26 21.61 15.25
N ILE A 104 14.52 21.95 15.00
CA ILE A 104 15.65 21.02 14.89
C ILE A 104 16.03 20.45 16.27
N GLY A 105 15.46 20.97 17.37
CA GLY A 105 15.81 20.63 18.75
C GLY A 105 15.08 19.45 19.42
N THR A 106 14.01 18.92 18.84
CA THR A 106 13.16 17.90 19.47
C THR A 106 13.31 16.55 18.76
N PRO A 107 13.52 15.42 19.47
CA PRO A 107 13.45 14.11 18.84
C PRO A 107 12.10 13.88 18.13
N ILE A 108 12.13 13.24 16.97
CA ILE A 108 10.94 13.07 16.14
C ILE A 108 10.77 11.60 15.77
N MET A 109 9.57 11.07 15.94
CA MET A 109 9.24 9.71 15.55
C MET A 109 8.33 9.70 14.32
N TYR A 110 8.75 8.95 13.30
CA TYR A 110 7.99 8.73 12.09
C TYR A 110 7.58 7.27 11.99
N PHE A 111 6.31 7.03 11.71
CA PHE A 111 5.81 5.71 11.35
C PHE A 111 5.60 5.70 9.86
N ALA A 112 6.18 4.75 9.14
CA ALA A 112 6.12 4.71 7.69
C ALA A 112 5.82 3.30 7.16
N THR A 113 5.20 3.26 5.98
CA THR A 113 5.03 2.04 5.21
C THR A 113 6.39 1.50 4.76
N PRO A 114 6.57 0.18 4.67
CA PRO A 114 7.86 -0.37 4.27
C PRO A 114 8.12 -0.23 2.77
N ASP A 115 7.09 -0.27 1.92
CA ASP A 115 7.23 -0.41 0.46
C ASP A 115 7.68 0.89 -0.22
N ASP A 116 6.98 1.97 0.12
CA ASP A 116 7.02 3.29 -0.50
C ASP A 116 7.34 4.41 0.50
N LEU A 117 7.59 4.07 1.77
CA LEU A 117 8.04 4.99 2.82
C LEU A 117 7.07 6.15 3.07
N VAL A 118 5.79 5.92 2.87
CA VAL A 118 4.71 6.88 3.12
C VAL A 118 4.42 6.97 4.62
N VAL A 119 4.31 8.18 5.16
CA VAL A 119 4.05 8.43 6.59
C VAL A 119 2.65 7.96 6.98
N LEU A 120 2.57 7.21 8.08
CA LEU A 120 1.36 6.65 8.70
C LEU A 120 0.96 7.38 9.98
N ALA A 121 1.93 7.97 10.67
CA ALA A 121 1.75 8.78 11.87
C ALA A 121 3.07 9.47 12.21
N PHE A 122 2.99 10.50 13.04
CA PHE A 122 4.12 11.34 13.42
C PHE A 122 4.02 11.75 14.89
N VAL A 123 5.17 11.89 15.57
CA VAL A 123 5.26 12.35 16.96
C VAL A 123 6.43 13.32 17.09
N GLN A 124 6.19 14.54 17.55
CA GLN A 124 7.22 15.42 18.12
C GLN A 124 7.45 15.02 19.60
N SER A 125 8.68 14.80 20.05
CA SER A 125 8.95 14.15 21.36
C SER A 125 8.84 15.02 22.60
N ASP A 126 8.49 16.30 22.49
CA ASP A 126 7.96 17.06 23.65
C ASP A 126 6.66 16.41 24.20
N SER A 127 6.09 15.51 23.40
CA SER A 127 4.96 14.67 23.71
C SER A 127 5.26 13.55 24.72
N ARG A 128 4.43 13.52 25.76
CA ARG A 128 4.36 12.48 26.80
C ARG A 128 4.27 11.04 26.21
N PRO A 129 4.73 9.99 26.93
CA PRO A 129 4.77 8.60 26.43
C PRO A 129 3.45 8.01 25.92
N ASP A 130 2.31 8.51 26.40
CA ASP A 130 0.96 8.19 25.94
C ASP A 130 0.74 8.59 24.47
N LYS A 131 1.34 9.69 23.99
CA LYS A 131 1.25 10.09 22.58
C LYS A 131 1.93 9.07 21.66
N VAL A 132 3.07 8.49 22.06
CA VAL A 132 3.76 7.43 21.29
C VAL A 132 2.85 6.23 21.11
N SER A 133 2.21 5.79 22.19
CA SER A 133 1.28 4.65 22.15
C SER A 133 0.08 4.93 21.26
N ARG A 134 -0.50 6.13 21.35
CA ARG A 134 -1.61 6.57 20.50
C ARG A 134 -1.22 6.61 19.02
N MET A 135 -0.07 7.18 18.68
CA MET A 135 0.40 7.28 17.30
C MET A 135 0.83 5.93 16.73
N ALA A 136 1.45 5.06 17.53
CA ALA A 136 1.72 3.69 17.13
C ALA A 136 0.42 2.91 16.85
N GLY A 137 -0.63 3.13 17.66
CA GLY A 137 -1.96 2.57 17.44
C GLY A 137 -2.60 3.07 16.13
N LEU A 138 -2.54 4.37 15.88
CA LEU A 138 -2.99 4.97 14.62
C LEU A 138 -2.24 4.39 13.42
N ALA A 139 -0.91 4.35 13.47
CA ALA A 139 -0.09 3.80 12.41
C ALA A 139 -0.45 2.34 12.08
N LYS A 140 -0.70 1.51 13.11
CA LYS A 140 -1.18 0.13 12.93
C LYS A 140 -2.54 0.07 12.24
N LYS A 141 -3.48 0.93 12.64
CA LYS A 141 -4.82 1.00 12.04
C LYS A 141 -4.76 1.39 10.57
N VAL A 142 -4.05 2.48 10.25
CA VAL A 142 -3.89 2.97 8.88
C VAL A 142 -3.15 1.94 8.02
N PHE A 143 -2.10 1.31 8.56
CA PHE A 143 -1.36 0.28 7.84
C PHE A 143 -2.21 -0.97 7.54
N ALA A 144 -3.03 -1.41 8.50
CA ALA A 144 -3.94 -2.53 8.31
C ALA A 144 -5.01 -2.20 7.27
N TRP A 145 -5.62 -1.02 7.35
CA TRP A 145 -6.54 -0.51 6.34
C TRP A 145 -5.90 -0.51 4.95
N ARG A 146 -4.74 0.13 4.79
CA ARG A 146 -4.02 0.23 3.51
C ARG A 146 -3.75 -1.15 2.89
N ASN A 147 -3.34 -2.13 3.69
CA ASN A 147 -3.11 -3.49 3.21
C ASN A 147 -4.39 -4.21 2.76
N SER A 148 -5.53 -3.94 3.40
CA SER A 148 -6.83 -4.42 2.95
C SER A 148 -7.25 -3.73 1.65
N THR A 149 -7.12 -2.40 1.61
CA THR A 149 -7.53 -1.56 0.48
C THR A 149 -6.76 -1.88 -0.79
N ARG A 150 -5.45 -2.21 -0.71
CA ARG A 150 -4.68 -2.70 -1.86
C ARG A 150 -5.31 -3.94 -2.53
N LYS A 151 -5.89 -4.84 -1.74
CA LYS A 151 -6.58 -6.03 -2.27
C LYS A 151 -7.91 -5.65 -2.92
N ASP A 152 -8.61 -4.67 -2.35
CA ASP A 152 -9.86 -4.16 -2.91
C ASP A 152 -9.63 -3.43 -4.23
N VAL A 153 -8.58 -2.61 -4.35
CA VAL A 153 -8.19 -1.97 -5.61
C VAL A 153 -7.85 -3.02 -6.67
N ALA A 154 -7.06 -4.04 -6.33
CA ALA A 154 -6.74 -5.14 -7.25
C ALA A 154 -7.99 -5.95 -7.65
N ARG A 155 -8.99 -6.07 -6.77
CA ARG A 155 -10.29 -6.67 -7.08
C ARG A 155 -11.09 -5.77 -8.03
N ALA A 156 -11.09 -4.46 -7.82
CA ALA A 156 -11.78 -3.52 -8.69
C ALA A 156 -11.17 -3.50 -10.10
N ASP A 157 -9.84 -3.58 -10.20
CA ASP A 157 -9.13 -3.71 -11.49
C ASP A 157 -9.63 -4.93 -12.27
N LYS A 158 -9.72 -6.10 -11.61
CA LYS A 158 -10.26 -7.33 -12.21
C LYS A 158 -11.74 -7.22 -12.59
N LEU A 159 -12.55 -6.50 -11.81
CA LEU A 159 -13.95 -6.27 -12.11
C LEU A 159 -14.09 -5.41 -13.37
N ALA A 160 -13.30 -4.33 -13.49
CA ALA A 160 -13.28 -3.49 -14.68
C ALA A 160 -12.85 -4.29 -15.92
N GLU A 161 -11.79 -5.10 -15.82
CA GLU A 161 -11.34 -5.99 -16.90
C GLU A 161 -12.42 -7.01 -17.30
N ALA A 162 -13.24 -7.46 -16.36
CA ALA A 162 -14.35 -8.37 -16.60
C ALA A 162 -15.62 -7.67 -17.12
N GLY A 163 -15.58 -6.36 -17.40
CA GLY A 163 -16.74 -5.59 -17.86
C GLY A 163 -17.74 -5.22 -16.76
N LYS A 164 -17.40 -5.43 -15.48
CA LYS A 164 -18.24 -5.08 -14.32
C LYS A 164 -17.88 -3.69 -13.80
N PHE A 165 -18.16 -2.68 -14.62
CA PHE A 165 -17.67 -1.32 -14.39
C PHE A 165 -18.34 -0.58 -13.22
N LYS A 166 -19.63 -0.80 -12.95
CA LYS A 166 -20.35 -0.23 -11.80
C LYS A 166 -19.79 -0.80 -10.50
N ALA A 167 -19.58 -2.11 -10.44
CA ALA A 167 -18.97 -2.76 -9.28
C ALA A 167 -17.53 -2.28 -9.03
N ALA A 168 -16.74 -2.08 -10.10
CA ALA A 168 -15.41 -1.50 -10.00
C ALA A 168 -15.45 -0.06 -9.48
N ARG A 169 -16.31 0.80 -10.07
CA ARG A 169 -16.51 2.20 -9.69
C ARG A 169 -16.84 2.35 -8.21
N GLN A 170 -17.80 1.57 -7.70
CA GLN A 170 -18.20 1.60 -6.29
C GLN A 170 -17.04 1.33 -5.34
N ILE A 171 -16.14 0.40 -5.70
CA ILE A 171 -14.96 0.12 -4.89
C ILE A 171 -13.99 1.30 -4.96
N TYR A 172 -13.66 1.81 -6.14
CA TYR A 172 -12.74 2.94 -6.29
C TYR A 172 -13.24 4.19 -5.55
N GLU A 173 -14.50 4.58 -5.69
CA GLU A 173 -15.09 5.74 -5.00
C GLU A 173 -15.01 5.60 -3.47
N ARG A 174 -15.27 4.39 -2.95
CA ARG A 174 -15.09 4.10 -1.52
C ARG A 174 -13.62 4.26 -1.11
N VAL A 175 -12.68 3.77 -1.93
CA VAL A 175 -11.23 3.92 -1.65
C VAL A 175 -10.83 5.38 -1.60
N VAL A 176 -11.24 6.21 -2.56
CA VAL A 176 -10.96 7.65 -2.57
C VAL A 176 -11.45 8.31 -1.28
N LYS A 177 -12.70 8.03 -0.89
CA LYS A 177 -13.29 8.59 0.33
C LYS A 177 -12.54 8.16 1.60
N GLU A 178 -12.20 6.88 1.71
CA GLU A 178 -11.47 6.36 2.87
C GLU A 178 -10.03 6.85 2.91
N ASP A 179 -9.37 7.01 1.75
CA ASP A 179 -8.02 7.54 1.64
C ASP A 179 -7.97 8.99 2.13
N LEU A 180 -8.88 9.85 1.65
CA LEU A 180 -9.01 11.22 2.14
C LEU A 180 -9.19 11.27 3.66
N GLY A 181 -10.08 10.42 4.20
CA GLY A 181 -10.33 10.35 5.64
C GLY A 181 -9.08 9.97 6.47
N ASN A 182 -8.33 8.95 6.03
CA ASN A 182 -7.09 8.55 6.70
C ASN A 182 -5.99 9.60 6.53
N THR A 183 -5.90 10.21 5.36
CA THR A 183 -4.96 11.28 5.02
C THR A 183 -5.16 12.49 5.92
N VAL A 184 -6.39 12.94 6.12
CA VAL A 184 -6.72 14.04 7.06
C VAL A 184 -6.34 13.67 8.49
N ILE A 185 -6.61 12.43 8.93
CA ILE A 185 -6.25 11.98 10.28
C ILE A 185 -4.74 12.00 10.49
N VAL A 186 -3.95 11.60 9.48
CA VAL A 186 -2.49 11.59 9.57
C VAL A 186 -1.91 13.00 9.49
N HIS A 187 -2.42 13.89 8.64
CA HIS A 187 -2.01 15.30 8.61
C HIS A 187 -2.25 16.01 9.95
N LYS A 188 -3.35 15.71 10.65
CA LYS A 188 -3.58 16.22 12.01
C LYS A 188 -2.50 15.81 13.01
N THR A 189 -1.75 14.74 12.74
CA THR A 189 -0.61 14.35 13.59
C THR A 189 0.62 15.21 13.35
N TRP A 190 0.68 15.95 12.24
CA TRP A 190 1.84 16.74 11.83
C TRP A 190 1.87 18.14 12.44
N ASP A 191 0.88 18.50 13.27
CA ASP A 191 0.60 19.87 13.74
C ASP A 191 0.50 20.91 12.60
N ALA A 192 0.35 20.45 11.36
CA ALA A 192 -0.01 21.28 10.23
C ALA A 192 -1.50 21.59 10.35
N VAL A 193 -1.84 22.88 10.46
CA VAL A 193 -3.23 23.33 10.28
C VAL A 193 -3.55 23.13 8.81
N VAL A 194 -4.19 22.01 8.48
CA VAL A 194 -4.62 21.72 7.12
C VAL A 194 -6.14 21.57 7.11
N LYS A 195 -6.81 22.37 6.28
CA LYS A 195 -8.25 22.23 6.07
C LYS A 195 -8.50 20.97 5.25
N ALA A 196 -9.55 20.24 5.58
CA ALA A 196 -9.87 18.98 4.88
C ALA A 196 -10.14 19.19 3.38
N GLU A 197 -10.55 20.41 2.98
CA GLU A 197 -10.76 20.77 1.56
C GLU A 197 -9.45 21.03 0.79
N GLU A 198 -8.31 21.12 1.47
CA GLU A 198 -7.00 21.47 0.89
C GLU A 198 -6.07 20.24 0.76
N ILE A 199 -6.58 19.03 0.98
CA ILE A 199 -5.78 17.79 1.00
C ILE A 199 -6.37 16.74 0.08
N ASP A 200 -5.55 16.20 -0.82
CA ASP A 200 -5.87 15.00 -1.59
C ASP A 200 -5.43 13.74 -0.86
N GLY A 201 -6.14 12.62 -1.09
CA GLY A 201 -5.70 11.32 -0.59
C GLY A 201 -4.32 10.94 -1.16
N PHE A 202 -3.38 10.54 -0.30
CA PHE A 202 -2.01 10.24 -0.71
C PHE A 202 -1.64 8.75 -0.65
N TYR A 203 -2.51 7.88 -0.13
CA TYR A 203 -2.19 6.44 -0.05
C TYR A 203 -2.47 5.69 -1.36
N PHE A 204 -3.42 6.18 -2.16
CA PHE A 204 -3.89 5.63 -3.43
C PHE A 204 -4.14 6.73 -4.48
N PRO A 205 -3.11 7.51 -4.84
CA PRO A 205 -3.26 8.68 -5.70
C PRO A 205 -3.66 8.35 -7.15
N ASP A 206 -3.51 7.09 -7.58
CA ASP A 206 -3.87 6.59 -8.91
C ASP A 206 -5.34 6.17 -9.03
N VAL A 207 -6.07 6.05 -7.91
CA VAL A 207 -7.45 5.57 -7.92
C VAL A 207 -8.44 6.56 -8.55
N PRO A 208 -8.33 7.89 -8.36
CA PRO A 208 -9.15 8.86 -9.10
C PRO A 208 -9.05 8.66 -10.62
N ASP A 209 -7.84 8.58 -11.17
CA ASP A 209 -7.62 8.37 -12.61
C ASP A 209 -8.23 7.04 -13.09
N LYS A 210 -8.23 6.00 -12.24
CA LYS A 210 -8.89 4.72 -12.56
C LYS A 210 -10.40 4.84 -12.69
N ILE A 211 -11.05 5.76 -11.97
CA ILE A 211 -12.49 6.04 -12.09
C ILE A 211 -12.77 6.70 -13.44
N ASP A 212 -12.00 7.74 -13.77
CA ASP A 212 -12.16 8.50 -15.02
C ASP A 212 -11.89 7.60 -16.25
N ALA A 213 -10.95 6.66 -16.13
CA ALA A 213 -10.65 5.70 -17.19
C ALA A 213 -11.69 4.59 -17.41
N LEU A 214 -12.73 4.46 -16.56
CA LEU A 214 -13.72 3.38 -16.69
C LEU A 214 -14.55 3.47 -17.97
N GLU A 215 -14.90 4.68 -18.40
CA GLU A 215 -15.69 4.87 -19.62
C GLU A 215 -14.89 4.46 -20.86
N GLY A 216 -13.64 4.91 -20.98
CA GLY A 216 -12.75 4.48 -22.07
C GLY A 216 -12.50 2.97 -22.08
N LYS A 217 -12.42 2.31 -20.91
CA LYS A 217 -12.35 0.84 -20.83
C LYS A 217 -13.64 0.16 -21.30
N ALA A 218 -14.80 0.77 -21.05
CA ALA A 218 -16.08 0.28 -21.53
C ALA A 218 -16.20 0.42 -23.04
N GLU A 219 -15.71 1.53 -23.61
CA GLU A 219 -15.63 1.76 -25.05
C GLU A 219 -14.69 0.75 -25.73
N GLU A 220 -13.47 0.59 -25.25
CA GLU A 220 -12.49 -0.37 -25.81
C GLU A 220 -13.05 -1.81 -25.78
N ARG A 221 -13.77 -2.18 -24.71
CA ARG A 221 -14.39 -3.50 -24.61
C ARG A 221 -15.55 -3.67 -25.59
N LEU A 222 -16.35 -2.62 -25.81
CA LEU A 222 -17.42 -2.62 -26.80
C LEU A 222 -16.87 -2.77 -28.21
N GLU A 223 -15.87 -1.98 -28.59
CA GLU A 223 -15.22 -2.05 -29.91
C GLU A 223 -14.70 -3.46 -30.20
N LYS A 224 -14.01 -4.08 -29.24
CA LYS A 224 -13.56 -5.47 -29.36
C LYS A 224 -14.72 -6.44 -29.56
N ALA A 225 -15.85 -6.23 -28.87
CA ALA A 225 -17.01 -7.09 -29.03
C ALA A 225 -17.67 -6.92 -30.41
N GLU A 226 -17.72 -5.69 -30.93
CA GLU A 226 -18.19 -5.39 -32.29
C GLU A 226 -17.30 -6.08 -33.33
N GLU A 227 -15.97 -6.03 -33.18
CA GLU A 227 -15.06 -6.77 -34.07
C GLU A 227 -15.30 -8.28 -34.05
N GLN A 228 -15.53 -8.88 -32.86
CA GLN A 228 -15.84 -10.31 -32.76
C GLN A 228 -17.18 -10.64 -33.44
N PHE A 229 -18.17 -9.74 -33.31
CA PHE A 229 -19.46 -9.89 -33.98
C PHE A 229 -19.32 -9.86 -35.50
N GLU A 230 -18.54 -8.92 -36.05
CA GLU A 230 -18.27 -8.81 -37.48
C GLU A 230 -17.55 -10.04 -38.05
N LYS A 231 -16.64 -10.65 -37.26
CA LYS A 231 -15.96 -11.91 -37.60
C LYS A 231 -16.87 -13.14 -37.51
N GLY A 232 -18.13 -12.99 -37.10
CA GLY A 232 -19.07 -14.09 -36.88
C GLY A 232 -18.80 -14.87 -35.58
N GLU A 233 -17.89 -14.41 -34.72
CA GLU A 233 -17.52 -15.02 -33.45
C GLU A 233 -18.51 -14.64 -32.33
N TYR A 234 -19.80 -14.88 -32.57
CA TYR A 234 -20.91 -14.40 -31.73
C TYR A 234 -20.82 -14.86 -30.26
N ALA A 235 -20.28 -16.05 -29.99
CA ALA A 235 -20.08 -16.53 -28.63
C ALA A 235 -19.07 -15.68 -27.85
N LYS A 236 -17.97 -15.24 -28.51
CA LYS A 236 -16.97 -14.36 -27.89
C LYS A 236 -17.50 -12.94 -27.72
N ALA A 237 -18.23 -12.44 -28.72
CA ALA A 237 -18.92 -11.15 -28.61
C ALA A 237 -19.86 -11.13 -27.40
N LYS A 238 -20.66 -12.21 -27.21
CA LYS A 238 -21.54 -12.37 -26.05
C LYS A 238 -20.78 -12.30 -24.72
N GLU A 239 -19.71 -13.07 -24.59
CA GLU A 239 -18.87 -13.11 -23.38
C GLU A 239 -18.31 -11.73 -23.01
N MET A 240 -18.04 -10.89 -24.01
CA MET A 240 -17.56 -9.53 -23.80
C MET A 240 -18.66 -8.59 -23.29
N VAL A 241 -19.82 -8.54 -23.95
CA VAL A 241 -20.88 -7.55 -23.62
C VAL A 241 -21.83 -7.96 -22.50
N GLU A 242 -22.06 -9.25 -22.28
CA GLU A 242 -23.02 -9.72 -21.28
C GLU A 242 -22.70 -9.23 -19.86
N PRO A 243 -21.44 -9.25 -19.38
CA PRO A 243 -21.09 -8.67 -18.09
C PRO A 243 -21.35 -7.17 -17.99
N MET A 244 -21.12 -6.41 -19.07
CA MET A 244 -21.33 -4.96 -19.13
C MET A 244 -22.81 -4.62 -18.90
N VAL A 245 -23.69 -5.34 -19.59
CA VAL A 245 -25.14 -5.15 -19.52
C VAL A 245 -25.69 -5.57 -18.16
N LYS A 246 -25.22 -6.71 -17.62
CA LYS A 246 -25.68 -7.21 -16.31
C LYS A 246 -25.26 -6.31 -15.14
N ASP A 247 -24.08 -5.70 -15.21
CA ASP A 247 -23.61 -4.79 -14.17
C ASP A 247 -24.25 -3.39 -14.28
N ALA A 248 -24.75 -3.04 -15.47
CA ALA A 248 -25.58 -1.86 -15.73
C ALA A 248 -24.96 -0.54 -15.22
N ALA A 249 -23.70 -0.30 -15.57
CA ALA A 249 -23.07 1.01 -15.38
C ALA A 249 -23.71 2.04 -16.32
N ASP A 250 -23.86 3.28 -15.86
CA ASP A 250 -24.40 4.37 -16.67
C ASP A 250 -23.30 4.97 -17.55
N PHE A 251 -22.88 4.20 -18.55
CA PHE A 251 -21.97 4.64 -19.61
C PHE A 251 -22.64 4.45 -20.96
N GLU A 252 -22.31 5.32 -21.92
CA GLU A 252 -22.89 5.23 -23.25
C GLU A 252 -22.49 3.91 -23.95
N ALA A 253 -21.26 3.44 -23.72
CA ALA A 253 -20.80 2.14 -24.19
C ALA A 253 -21.64 0.97 -23.65
N VAL A 254 -22.15 1.04 -22.42
CA VAL A 254 -23.00 -0.02 -21.84
C VAL A 254 -24.39 -0.04 -22.49
N LYS A 255 -24.94 1.13 -22.84
CA LYS A 255 -26.22 1.23 -23.58
C LYS A 255 -26.08 0.65 -24.99
N LYS A 256 -24.96 0.92 -25.67
CA LYS A 256 -24.65 0.31 -26.97
C LYS A 256 -24.40 -1.20 -26.87
N ALA A 257 -23.70 -1.65 -25.83
CA ALA A 257 -23.48 -3.07 -25.55
C ALA A 257 -24.78 -3.85 -25.36
N ALA A 258 -25.82 -3.24 -24.79
CA ALA A 258 -27.15 -3.86 -24.67
C ALA A 258 -27.76 -4.16 -26.05
N LYS A 259 -27.68 -3.21 -26.98
CA LYS A 259 -28.15 -3.41 -28.37
C LYS A 259 -27.34 -4.48 -29.09
N LEU A 260 -26.01 -4.49 -28.92
CA LEU A 260 -25.16 -5.52 -29.52
C LEU A 260 -25.48 -6.91 -28.96
N LEU A 261 -25.75 -7.02 -27.65
CA LEU A 261 -26.13 -8.29 -27.03
C LEU A 261 -27.42 -8.86 -27.63
N GLU A 262 -28.44 -8.03 -27.87
CA GLU A 262 -29.69 -8.45 -28.53
C GLU A 262 -29.40 -9.06 -29.92
N ASN A 263 -28.61 -8.37 -30.75
CA ASN A 263 -28.22 -8.85 -32.07
C ASN A 263 -27.41 -10.16 -32.03
N VAL A 264 -26.49 -10.28 -31.07
CA VAL A 264 -25.69 -11.49 -30.84
C VAL A 264 -26.59 -12.68 -30.50
N GLU A 265 -27.59 -12.48 -29.63
CA GLU A 265 -28.51 -13.55 -29.23
C GLU A 265 -29.42 -14.02 -30.36
N GLU A 266 -29.86 -13.11 -31.23
CA GLU A 266 -30.61 -13.47 -32.44
C GLU A 266 -29.78 -14.32 -33.40
N LYS A 267 -28.54 -13.91 -33.68
CA LYS A 267 -27.62 -14.66 -34.55
C LYS A 267 -27.27 -16.05 -34.00
N LEU A 268 -27.06 -16.15 -32.69
CA LEU A 268 -26.83 -17.46 -32.05
C LEU A 268 -28.05 -18.39 -32.12
N LYS A 269 -29.28 -17.85 -32.09
CA LYS A 269 -30.51 -18.63 -32.28
C LYS A 269 -30.70 -19.08 -33.73
N SER A 270 -30.38 -18.24 -34.72
CA SER A 270 -30.51 -18.61 -36.13
C SER A 270 -29.49 -19.65 -36.59
N THR A 271 -28.30 -19.68 -35.98
CA THR A 271 -27.22 -20.63 -36.32
C THR A 271 -27.44 -22.03 -35.74
N LYS A 272 -28.40 -22.20 -34.81
CA LYS A 272 -28.77 -23.49 -34.23
C LYS A 272 -29.93 -24.20 -34.95
N LYS A 273 -30.54 -23.55 -35.95
CA LYS A 273 -31.57 -24.13 -36.82
C LYS A 273 -30.94 -24.62 -38.11
#